data_AF-A0A0P0GLU1-F1
#
_entry.id   AF-A0A0P0GLU1-F1
#
_cell.length_a   1.000
_cell.length_b   1.000
_cell.length_c   1.000
_cell.angle_alpha   90.00
_cell.angle_beta   90.00
_cell.angle_gamma   90.00
#
_symmetry.space_group_name_H-M   'P 1'
#
loop_
_entity.id
_entity.type
_entity.pdbx_description
1 polymer ?
#
loop_
_entity_poly.entity_id
_entity_poly.type
_entity_poly.pdbx_seq_one_letter_code
_entity_poly.pdbx_strand_id
1 'polypeptide(L)'
;MKAITIKQPWASLIVHGIKDIENRSWQTNFRGRVLIHSSVKGDISKFGCLQPNQRLKVLNTPMSRIGFNDLPFGSIIGSVEIVDCVQNYASVWADKGAYNWVLANPILFPEPIPAKGKLSFWEYDRIQQPQSDGDHKICMCRICVDEKVQVMSMGNYFVCKYCGGRWYK
;
A
#
# COMPACT_ATOMS: atom_id res chain seq x y z
N MET A 1 2.99 -12.50 3.27
CA MET A 1 1.89 -11.52 3.46
C MET A 1 1.11 -11.43 2.16
N LYS A 2 -0.21 -11.21 2.23
CA LYS A 2 -1.03 -10.97 1.04
C LYS A 2 -0.62 -9.67 0.36
N ALA A 3 -0.71 -9.66 -0.95
CA ALA A 3 -0.46 -8.52 -1.82
C ALA A 3 -1.62 -8.36 -2.81
N ILE A 4 -1.82 -7.12 -3.27
CA ILE A 4 -2.73 -6.81 -4.37
C ILE A 4 -2.05 -5.89 -5.37
N THR A 5 -2.25 -6.18 -6.66
CA THR A 5 -1.75 -5.35 -7.75
C THR A 5 -2.76 -4.25 -8.09
N ILE A 6 -2.28 -3.01 -8.13
CA ILE A 6 -3.05 -1.78 -8.38
C ILE A 6 -2.35 -0.98 -9.48
N LYS A 7 -3.11 -0.40 -10.40
CA LYS A 7 -2.55 0.44 -11.48
C LYS A 7 -2.07 1.78 -10.93
N GLN A 8 -1.01 2.32 -11.52
CA GLN A 8 -0.62 3.70 -11.25
C GLN A 8 -1.61 4.68 -11.88
N PRO A 9 -1.86 5.85 -11.26
CA PRO A 9 -1.21 6.37 -10.05
C PRO A 9 -1.88 5.94 -8.73
N TRP A 10 -2.94 5.13 -8.80
CA TRP A 10 -3.75 4.74 -7.64
C TRP A 10 -2.95 4.02 -6.57
N ALA A 11 -2.03 3.14 -6.98
CA ALA A 11 -1.12 2.45 -6.05
C ALA A 11 -0.35 3.45 -5.18
N SER A 12 0.27 4.47 -5.80
CA SER A 12 0.98 5.52 -5.08
C SER A 12 0.07 6.36 -4.19
N LEU A 13 -1.12 6.75 -4.67
CA LEU A 13 -2.08 7.50 -3.85
C LEU A 13 -2.50 6.75 -2.58
N ILE A 14 -2.63 5.42 -2.66
CA ILE A 14 -2.98 4.57 -1.52
C ILE A 14 -1.85 4.54 -0.49
N VAL A 15 -0.61 4.25 -0.91
CA VAL A 15 0.51 4.13 0.05
C VAL A 15 0.95 5.48 0.63
N HIS A 16 0.59 6.59 -0.01
CA HIS A 16 0.72 7.95 0.54
C HIS A 16 -0.46 8.37 1.43
N GLY A 17 -1.48 7.53 1.59
CA GLY A 17 -2.65 7.82 2.42
C GLY A 17 -3.61 8.86 1.83
N ILE A 18 -3.50 9.15 0.53
CA ILE A 18 -4.33 10.13 -0.16
C ILE A 18 -5.65 9.50 -0.59
N LYS A 19 -5.59 8.27 -1.10
CA LYS A 19 -6.73 7.46 -1.51
C LYS A 19 -7.01 6.38 -0.46
N ASP A 20 -8.14 6.52 0.22
CA ASP A 20 -8.57 5.68 1.35
C ASP A 20 -9.50 4.52 0.93
N ILE A 21 -9.85 4.43 -0.35
CA ILE A 21 -10.72 3.39 -0.89
C ILE A 21 -10.04 2.67 -2.05
N GLU A 22 -10.10 1.34 -2.07
CA GLU A 22 -9.89 0.55 -3.28
C GLU A 22 -11.25 0.05 -3.81
N ASN A 23 -11.57 0.35 -5.08
CA ASN A 23 -12.84 -0.02 -5.69
C ASN A 23 -12.69 -1.33 -6.48
N ARG A 24 -13.52 -2.34 -6.17
CA ARG A 24 -13.52 -3.63 -6.86
C ARG A 24 -14.94 -4.06 -7.24
N SER A 25 -15.04 -4.89 -8.28
CA SER A 25 -16.30 -5.52 -8.68
C SER A 25 -16.71 -6.69 -7.78
N TRP A 26 -15.87 -7.06 -6.81
CA TRP A 26 -16.07 -8.21 -5.94
C TRP A 26 -15.76 -7.85 -4.48
N GLN A 27 -16.48 -8.52 -3.57
CA GLN A 27 -16.34 -8.33 -2.12
C GLN A 27 -15.19 -9.16 -1.54
N THR A 28 -14.60 -8.70 -0.45
CA THR A 28 -13.62 -9.48 0.31
C THR A 28 -14.01 -9.57 1.79
N ASN A 29 -13.87 -10.77 2.36
CA ASN A 29 -13.95 -11.00 3.80
C ASN A 29 -12.59 -10.81 4.49
N PHE A 30 -11.52 -10.63 3.73
CA PHE A 30 -10.21 -10.38 4.30
C PHE A 30 -10.18 -9.03 5.03
N ARG A 31 -9.62 -9.04 6.24
CA ARG A 31 -9.30 -7.84 7.03
C ARG A 31 -7.86 -7.94 7.52
N GLY A 32 -7.16 -6.81 7.51
CA GLY A 32 -5.76 -6.73 7.93
C GLY A 32 -4.84 -6.23 6.82
N ARG A 33 -3.53 -6.35 7.07
CA ARG A 33 -2.49 -5.73 6.25
C ARG A 33 -2.24 -6.50 4.95
N VAL A 34 -2.20 -5.74 3.85
CA VAL A 34 -1.82 -6.21 2.51
C VAL A 34 -0.73 -5.33 1.93
N LEU A 35 0.11 -5.92 1.11
CA LEU A 35 1.11 -5.21 0.31
C LEU A 35 0.46 -4.60 -0.92
N ILE A 36 0.88 -3.39 -1.27
CA ILE A 36 0.45 -2.70 -2.50
C ILE A 36 1.55 -2.86 -3.55
N HIS A 37 1.23 -3.62 -4.59
CA HIS A 37 2.06 -3.76 -5.78
C HIS A 37 1.58 -2.80 -6.87
N SER A 38 2.48 -1.99 -7.39
CA SER A 38 2.22 -1.18 -8.57
C SER A 38 2.32 -2.05 -9.83
N SER A 39 1.23 -2.08 -10.59
CA SER A 39 1.16 -2.73 -11.90
C SER A 39 2.25 -2.21 -12.83
N VAL A 40 2.68 -3.02 -13.81
CA VAL A 40 3.54 -2.57 -14.92
C VAL A 40 2.79 -1.70 -15.93
N LYS A 41 1.45 -1.66 -15.84
CA LYS A 41 0.58 -0.80 -16.65
C LYS A 41 -0.05 0.29 -15.79
N GLY A 42 -0.08 1.51 -16.31
CA GLY A 42 -0.76 2.66 -15.74
C GLY A 42 -2.23 2.80 -16.13
N ASP A 43 -2.89 3.79 -15.55
CA ASP A 43 -4.26 4.23 -15.85
C ASP A 43 -4.33 5.77 -15.88
N ILE A 44 -3.49 6.37 -16.74
CA ILE A 44 -3.33 7.83 -16.87
C ILE A 44 -4.65 8.48 -17.28
N SER A 45 -5.40 7.87 -18.19
CA SER A 45 -6.68 8.41 -18.67
C SER A 45 -7.68 8.57 -17.54
N LYS A 46 -7.85 7.55 -16.68
CA LYS A 46 -8.76 7.65 -15.52
C LYS A 46 -8.28 8.70 -14.51
N PHE A 47 -6.97 8.88 -14.36
CA PHE A 47 -6.41 9.93 -13.50
C PHE A 47 -6.62 11.34 -14.06
N GLY A 48 -6.59 11.52 -15.38
CA GLY A 48 -6.95 12.80 -16.02
C GLY A 48 -8.40 13.21 -15.75
N CYS A 49 -9.28 12.24 -15.44
CA CYS A 49 -10.70 12.43 -15.16
C CYS A 49 -11.04 12.52 -13.66
N LEU A 50 -10.07 12.84 -12.79
CA LEU A 50 -10.35 13.06 -11.37
C LEU A 50 -11.42 14.13 -11.18
N GLN A 51 -12.37 13.85 -10.29
CA GLN A 51 -13.36 14.82 -9.86
C GLN A 51 -12.68 16.00 -9.13
N PRO A 52 -13.26 17.22 -9.13
CA PRO A 52 -12.63 18.40 -8.52
C PRO A 52 -12.18 18.20 -7.06
N ASN A 53 -13.00 17.52 -6.26
CA ASN A 53 -12.70 17.19 -4.86
C ASN A 53 -11.55 16.18 -4.71
N GLN A 54 -11.46 15.17 -5.59
CA GLN A 54 -10.35 14.22 -5.64
C GLN A 54 -9.07 14.92 -6.08
N ARG A 55 -9.15 15.78 -7.10
CA ARG A 55 -8.01 16.56 -7.58
C ARG A 55 -7.44 17.46 -6.49
N LEU A 56 -8.30 18.14 -5.73
CA LEU A 56 -7.87 18.98 -4.60
C LEU A 56 -7.13 18.17 -3.52
N LYS A 57 -7.59 16.95 -3.21
CA LYS A 57 -6.90 16.04 -2.28
C LYS A 57 -5.50 15.66 -2.75
N VAL A 58 -5.27 15.50 -4.06
CA VAL A 58 -3.94 15.23 -4.61
C VAL A 58 -3.08 16.48 -4.62
N LEU A 59 -3.61 17.61 -5.10
CA LEU A 59 -2.88 18.87 -5.25
C LEU A 59 -2.29 19.39 -3.93
N ASN A 60 -2.99 19.17 -2.81
CA ASN A 60 -2.56 19.59 -1.48
C ASN A 60 -1.50 18.68 -0.83
N THR A 61 -0.84 17.81 -1.60
CA THR A 61 0.16 16.86 -1.11
C THR A 61 1.43 16.91 -1.95
N PRO A 62 2.58 16.43 -1.43
CA PRO A 62 3.81 16.31 -2.23
C PRO A 62 3.66 15.48 -3.50
N MET A 63 2.69 14.56 -3.55
CA MET A 63 2.38 13.76 -4.75
C MET A 63 2.00 14.61 -5.97
N SER A 64 1.52 15.84 -5.79
CA SER A 64 1.19 16.74 -6.90
C SER A 64 2.40 17.18 -7.72
N ARG A 65 3.61 17.05 -7.16
CA ARG A 65 4.89 17.43 -7.77
C ARG A 65 5.60 16.26 -8.45
N ILE A 66 5.11 15.03 -8.26
CA ILE A 66 5.73 13.83 -8.81
C ILE A 66 5.13 13.56 -10.19
N GLY A 67 5.97 13.50 -11.21
CA GLY A 67 5.55 13.18 -12.57
C GLY A 67 5.08 11.73 -12.66
N PHE A 68 4.13 11.45 -13.55
CA PHE A 68 3.64 10.08 -13.75
C PHE A 68 4.75 9.09 -14.11
N ASN A 69 5.74 9.56 -14.87
CA ASN A 69 6.90 8.75 -15.28
C ASN A 69 7.89 8.47 -14.14
N ASP A 70 7.82 9.24 -13.05
CA ASP A 70 8.66 9.05 -11.86
C ASP A 70 8.04 8.08 -10.85
N LEU A 71 6.81 7.61 -11.12
CA LEU A 71 6.15 6.64 -10.28
C LEU A 71 6.79 5.26 -10.41
N PRO A 72 6.89 4.48 -9.30
CA PRO A 72 7.38 3.12 -9.37
C PRO A 72 6.37 2.20 -10.06
N PHE A 73 6.83 1.38 -11.02
CA PHE A 73 6.04 0.34 -11.69
C PHE A 73 6.62 -1.05 -11.37
N GLY A 74 5.78 -2.09 -11.47
CA GLY A 74 6.23 -3.48 -11.36
C GLY A 74 6.85 -3.86 -10.02
N SER A 75 6.49 -3.17 -8.93
CA SER A 75 7.13 -3.32 -7.63
C SER A 75 6.13 -3.20 -6.49
N ILE A 76 6.44 -3.81 -5.35
CA ILE A 76 5.73 -3.56 -4.09
C ILE A 76 6.28 -2.26 -3.51
N ILE A 77 5.39 -1.28 -3.30
CA ILE A 77 5.77 0.09 -2.97
C ILE A 77 5.33 0.51 -1.56
N GLY A 78 4.57 -0.35 -0.89
CA GLY A 78 4.06 -0.09 0.43
C GLY A 78 3.10 -1.16 0.90
N SER A 79 2.41 -0.88 2.00
CA SER A 79 1.33 -1.70 2.53
C SER A 79 0.21 -0.83 3.09
N VAL A 80 -0.96 -1.43 3.25
CA VAL A 80 -2.14 -0.78 3.84
C VAL A 80 -2.98 -1.83 4.55
N GLU A 81 -3.81 -1.43 5.50
CA GLU A 81 -4.79 -2.31 6.14
C GLU A 81 -6.15 -2.17 5.48
N ILE A 82 -6.73 -3.29 5.08
CA ILE A 82 -8.15 -3.37 4.70
C ILE A 82 -8.93 -3.52 6.01
N VAL A 83 -9.63 -2.47 6.41
CA VAL A 83 -10.39 -2.44 7.67
C VAL A 83 -11.88 -2.68 7.44
N ASP A 84 -12.39 -2.42 6.24
CA ASP A 84 -13.76 -2.74 5.88
C ASP A 84 -13.93 -3.00 4.37
N CYS A 85 -15.07 -3.55 3.99
CA CYS A 85 -15.49 -3.78 2.60
C CYS A 85 -17.00 -3.62 2.52
N VAL A 86 -17.45 -2.45 2.06
CA VAL A 86 -18.87 -2.06 1.99
C VAL A 86 -19.18 -1.45 0.63
N GLN A 87 -20.44 -1.19 0.34
CA GLN A 87 -20.85 -0.42 -0.83
C GLN A 87 -21.29 0.98 -0.41
N ASN A 88 -21.11 1.97 -1.30
CA ASN A 88 -21.51 3.37 -1.08
C ASN A 88 -20.85 4.01 0.14
N TYR A 89 -19.56 3.73 0.38
CA TYR A 89 -18.82 4.38 1.47
C TYR A 89 -18.73 5.89 1.27
N ALA A 90 -18.79 6.66 2.37
CA ALA A 90 -18.76 8.12 2.34
C ALA A 90 -17.33 8.68 2.14
N SER A 91 -16.72 8.38 0.99
CA SER A 91 -15.44 8.95 0.56
C SER A 91 -15.53 9.48 -0.86
N VAL A 92 -14.77 10.55 -1.15
CA VAL A 92 -14.62 11.08 -2.51
C VAL A 92 -13.99 10.07 -3.46
N TRP A 93 -13.35 9.03 -2.94
CA TRP A 93 -12.68 7.97 -3.69
C TRP A 93 -13.54 6.74 -3.95
N ALA A 94 -14.76 6.70 -3.41
CA ALA A 94 -15.68 5.57 -3.54
C ALA A 94 -16.47 5.66 -4.86
N ASP A 95 -16.36 4.62 -5.68
CA ASP A 95 -17.16 4.48 -6.91
C ASP A 95 -18.53 3.88 -6.54
N LYS A 96 -19.64 4.49 -7.02
CA LYS A 96 -20.99 3.95 -6.82
C LYS A 96 -21.12 2.60 -7.52
N GLY A 97 -21.78 1.64 -6.86
CA GLY A 97 -22.00 0.28 -7.38
C GLY A 97 -20.79 -0.66 -7.29
N ALA A 98 -19.62 -0.18 -6.88
CA ALA A 98 -18.47 -1.01 -6.56
C ALA A 98 -18.50 -1.45 -5.08
N TYR A 99 -17.77 -2.53 -4.76
CA TYR A 99 -17.35 -2.79 -3.40
C TYR A 99 -16.16 -1.88 -3.08
N ASN A 100 -16.34 -1.03 -2.07
CA ASN A 100 -15.37 -0.09 -1.56
C ASN A 100 -14.62 -0.76 -0.41
N TRP A 101 -13.37 -1.15 -0.66
CA TRP A 101 -12.49 -1.66 0.38
C TRP A 101 -11.89 -0.46 1.11
N VAL A 102 -12.23 -0.32 2.39
CA VAL A 102 -11.79 0.80 3.23
C VAL A 102 -10.38 0.53 3.70
N LEU A 103 -9.49 1.48 3.43
CA LEU A 103 -8.06 1.37 3.64
C LEU A 103 -7.59 2.29 4.77
N ALA A 104 -6.77 1.77 5.67
CA ALA A 104 -6.21 2.50 6.80
C ALA A 104 -4.73 2.17 7.00
N ASN A 105 -4.05 2.97 7.84
CA ASN A 105 -2.68 2.74 8.28
C ASN A 105 -1.69 2.44 7.12
N PRO A 106 -1.63 3.31 6.09
CA PRO A 106 -0.72 3.13 4.96
C PRO A 106 0.73 3.24 5.43
N ILE A 107 1.59 2.39 4.86
CA ILE A 107 3.04 2.44 5.04
C ILE A 107 3.63 2.56 3.65
N LEU A 108 4.27 3.70 3.36
CA LEU A 108 5.13 3.87 2.19
C LEU A 108 6.47 3.19 2.45
N PHE A 109 6.93 2.36 1.51
CA PHE A 109 8.24 1.74 1.65
C PHE A 109 9.36 2.71 1.25
N PRO A 110 10.51 2.65 1.95
CA PRO A 110 11.64 3.53 1.64
C PRO A 110 12.22 3.24 0.25
N GLU A 111 12.17 1.98 -0.19
CA GLU A 111 12.55 1.56 -1.54
C GLU A 111 11.51 0.59 -2.09
N PRO A 112 11.12 0.71 -3.39
CA PRO A 112 10.29 -0.27 -4.05
C PRO A 112 10.95 -1.64 -4.11
N ILE A 113 10.17 -2.70 -3.89
CA ILE A 113 10.65 -4.09 -3.98
C ILE A 113 10.17 -4.70 -5.30
N PRO A 114 11.05 -4.96 -6.30
CA PRO A 114 10.65 -5.56 -7.57
C PRO A 114 9.94 -6.90 -7.36
N ALA A 115 8.77 -7.06 -7.99
CA ALA A 115 7.98 -8.28 -7.92
C ALA A 115 7.07 -8.43 -9.13
N LYS A 116 6.83 -9.67 -9.56
CA LYS A 116 5.84 -9.95 -10.62
C LYS A 116 4.43 -9.89 -10.02
N GLY A 117 3.64 -8.92 -10.48
CA GLY A 117 2.23 -8.78 -10.08
C GLY A 117 1.36 -9.94 -10.53
N LYS A 118 0.24 -10.16 -9.83
CA LYS A 118 -0.73 -11.22 -10.11
C LYS A 118 -2.17 -10.69 -9.95
N LEU A 119 -3.12 -11.39 -10.56
CA LEU A 119 -4.55 -11.11 -10.37
C LEU A 119 -5.00 -11.55 -8.97
N SER A 120 -6.07 -10.91 -8.48
CA SER A 120 -6.64 -11.15 -7.16
C SER A 120 -5.61 -10.96 -6.04
N PHE A 121 -5.92 -11.42 -4.82
CA PHE A 121 -4.89 -11.52 -3.78
C PHE A 121 -3.85 -12.57 -4.16
N TRP A 122 -2.61 -12.28 -3.84
CA TRP A 122 -1.51 -13.22 -3.99
C TRP A 122 -0.55 -13.15 -2.81
N GLU A 123 0.19 -14.23 -2.56
CA GLU A 123 1.15 -14.28 -1.46
C GLU A 123 2.53 -13.79 -1.89
N TYR A 124 3.13 -12.95 -1.06
CA TYR A 124 4.54 -12.56 -1.14
C TYR A 124 5.25 -12.96 0.15
N ASP A 125 6.34 -13.72 0.03
CA ASP A 125 7.00 -14.43 1.14
C ASP A 125 8.16 -13.65 1.78
N ARG A 126 8.76 -12.70 1.05
CA ARG A 126 9.89 -11.89 1.55
C ARG A 126 9.49 -10.83 2.57
N ILE A 127 8.23 -10.37 2.54
CA ILE A 127 7.66 -9.49 3.57
C ILE A 127 6.57 -10.27 4.32
N GLN A 128 6.77 -10.42 5.62
CA GLN A 128 5.91 -11.23 6.47
C GLN A 128 5.19 -10.36 7.50
N GLN A 129 4.04 -10.83 7.97
CA GLN A 129 3.44 -10.22 9.15
C GLN A 129 4.39 -10.45 10.35
N PRO A 130 4.60 -9.44 11.20
CA PRO A 130 5.39 -9.63 12.41
C PRO A 130 4.81 -10.76 13.28
N GLN A 131 5.67 -11.62 13.81
CA GLN A 131 5.28 -12.72 14.69
C GLN A 131 5.42 -12.32 16.15
N SER A 132 4.53 -12.78 17.02
CA SER A 132 4.65 -12.48 18.46
C SER A 132 5.68 -13.37 19.13
N ASP A 133 6.53 -12.80 19.98
CA ASP A 133 7.42 -13.54 20.89
C ASP A 133 6.88 -13.57 22.34
N GLY A 134 5.63 -13.16 22.56
CA GLY A 134 5.01 -12.99 23.88
C GLY A 134 4.88 -11.52 24.28
N ASP A 135 5.94 -10.74 24.11
CA ASP A 135 6.00 -9.33 24.55
C ASP A 135 5.90 -8.34 23.40
N HIS A 136 6.44 -8.72 22.23
CA HIS A 136 6.59 -7.86 21.07
C HIS A 136 6.16 -8.58 19.79
N LYS A 137 6.06 -7.80 18.71
CA LYS A 137 5.85 -8.28 17.35
C LYS A 137 7.15 -8.17 16.56
N ILE A 138 7.78 -9.29 16.25
CA ILE A 138 9.11 -9.42 15.66
C ILE A 138 9.05 -9.47 14.14
N CYS A 139 9.95 -8.75 13.49
CA CYS A 139 10.13 -8.78 12.04
C CYS A 139 10.63 -10.16 11.57
N MET A 140 9.91 -10.77 10.62
CA MET A 140 10.30 -12.02 9.95
C MET A 140 10.63 -11.82 8.46
N CYS A 141 10.92 -10.59 8.06
CA CYS A 141 11.14 -10.21 6.67
C CYS A 141 12.52 -10.69 6.17
N ARG A 142 12.54 -11.22 4.95
CA ARG A 142 13.73 -11.70 4.24
C ARG A 142 13.90 -10.89 2.94
N ILE A 143 14.10 -9.60 3.10
CA ILE A 143 14.17 -8.65 1.99
C ILE A 143 15.65 -8.42 1.63
N CYS A 144 15.95 -8.34 0.34
CA CYS A 144 17.29 -8.02 -0.16
C CYS A 144 17.46 -6.50 -0.29
N VAL A 145 17.48 -5.79 0.84
CA VAL A 145 17.77 -4.34 0.90
C VAL A 145 18.83 -4.08 1.96
N ASP A 146 19.54 -2.96 1.86
CA ASP A 146 20.49 -2.54 2.89
C ASP A 146 19.79 -2.39 4.25
N GLU A 147 20.45 -2.84 5.32
CA GLU A 147 19.85 -2.79 6.67
C GLU A 147 19.50 -1.36 7.12
N LYS A 148 20.34 -0.38 6.77
CA LYS A 148 20.08 1.07 7.01
C LYS A 148 18.77 1.56 6.36
N VAL A 149 18.37 0.93 5.25
CA VAL A 149 17.12 1.20 4.55
C VAL A 149 15.98 0.48 5.26
N GLN A 150 16.18 -0.79 5.59
CA GLN A 150 15.17 -1.64 6.22
C GLN A 150 14.77 -1.21 7.62
N VAL A 151 15.67 -0.60 8.37
CA VAL A 151 15.52 -0.42 9.82
C VAL A 151 15.47 1.05 10.19
N MET A 152 14.63 1.39 11.17
CA MET A 152 14.65 2.69 11.86
C MET A 152 14.82 2.48 13.36
N SER A 153 15.63 3.34 13.98
CA SER A 153 15.76 3.40 15.44
C SER A 153 14.54 4.08 16.05
N MET A 154 14.07 3.51 17.16
CA MET A 154 13.04 4.05 18.05
C MET A 154 13.65 4.43 19.41
N GLY A 155 14.96 4.68 19.46
CA GLY A 155 15.71 4.94 20.68
C GLY A 155 16.31 3.66 21.26
N ASN A 156 15.53 2.92 22.04
CA ASN A 156 15.96 1.70 22.73
C ASN A 156 15.69 0.40 21.95
N TYR A 157 15.03 0.49 20.80
CA TYR A 157 14.83 -0.65 19.89
C TYR A 157 14.77 -0.18 18.44
N PHE A 158 14.75 -1.15 17.54
CA PHE A 158 14.67 -0.94 16.11
C PHE A 158 13.39 -1.54 15.56
N VAL A 159 12.85 -0.98 14.47
CA VAL A 159 11.72 -1.57 13.75
C VAL A 159 12.00 -1.65 12.25
N CYS A 160 11.42 -2.65 11.61
CA CYS A 160 11.45 -2.80 10.18
C CYS A 160 10.45 -1.85 9.52
N LYS A 161 10.93 -0.97 8.63
CA LYS A 161 10.12 -0.01 7.87
C LYS A 161 9.14 -0.66 6.88
N TYR A 162 9.28 -1.96 6.62
CA TYR A 162 8.44 -2.69 5.65
C TYR A 162 7.26 -3.43 6.31
N CYS A 163 7.47 -4.09 7.44
CA CYS A 163 6.40 -4.84 8.13
C CYS A 163 5.94 -4.20 9.45
N GLY A 164 6.66 -3.20 9.96
CA GLY A 164 6.39 -2.57 11.25
C GLY A 164 6.81 -3.39 12.48
N GLY A 165 7.34 -4.61 12.29
CA GLY A 165 7.80 -5.46 13.38
C GLY A 165 9.13 -4.99 13.97
N ARG A 166 9.34 -5.23 15.26
CA ARG A 166 10.59 -4.99 15.97
C ARG A 166 11.72 -5.81 15.33
N TRP A 167 12.86 -5.16 15.15
CA TRP A 167 14.03 -5.72 14.48
C TRP A 167 15.06 -6.14 15.53
N TYR A 168 15.47 -7.41 15.45
CA TYR A 168 16.51 -8.00 16.27
C TYR A 168 17.37 -8.82 15.31
N LYS A 169 18.42 -8.20 14.79
CA LYS A 169 19.43 -8.90 13.99
C LYS A 169 20.80 -8.57 14.56
#